data_AF-A0A1Q7Y5C5-F1
#
_entry.id   AF-A0A1Q7Y5C5-F1
#
_cell.length_a   1.000
_cell.length_b   1.000
_cell.length_c   1.000
_cell.angle_alpha   90.00
_cell.angle_beta   90.00
_cell.angle_gamma   90.00
#
_symmetry.space_group_name_H-M   'P 1'
#
loop_
_entity.id
_entity.type
_entity.pdbx_description
1 polymer ?
#
loop_
_entity_poly.entity_id
_entity_poly.type
_entity_poly.pdbx_seq_one_letter_code
_entity_poly.pdbx_strand_id
1 'polypeptide(L)'
;MNENNIDRRTFVGGVAGAVLATVPLASQARQAREKQANRIRVGVIGCGSVSHSYLPHLANSPHVELVSACDIIPERAKAQAEAYAIPNQYPHIDLLLAGAAFDLLVNLTDMQEHERLNLQAVKAGKHVWSEKPMANSLSAGETLLAAANKKGVKVWGAPAMVVSPQFAFMAHTVNSGVLGRVAAAHADYGHSGPDWAAFFYEKGGGSLPDLAVYNLTTLTGLLGPAKSVVAMTSVITPTRTISGRGEIKVVAEDNAMVLLDHGEGVISHVQ
;
A
#
# COMPACT_ATOMS: atom_id res chain seq x y z
N MET A 1 48.20 -35.69 37.47
CA MET A 1 49.07 -34.77 36.70
C MET A 1 48.18 -33.69 36.12
N ASN A 2 48.32 -32.49 36.69
CA ASN A 2 47.92 -31.13 36.27
C ASN A 2 46.50 -30.93 35.72
N GLU A 3 45.53 -30.47 36.50
CA GLU A 3 45.31 -29.08 36.99
C GLU A 3 45.35 -28.00 35.90
N ASN A 4 44.18 -27.43 35.59
CA ASN A 4 44.04 -26.05 35.11
C ASN A 4 42.83 -25.42 35.81
N ASN A 5 43.09 -24.98 37.04
CA ASN A 5 42.23 -24.15 37.85
C ASN A 5 42.42 -22.70 37.39
N ILE A 6 41.42 -22.10 36.74
CA ILE A 6 41.46 -20.68 36.37
C ILE A 6 41.10 -19.89 37.63
N ASP A 7 42.12 -19.31 38.25
CA ASP A 7 42.04 -18.48 39.45
C ASP A 7 41.36 -17.12 39.15
N ARG A 8 40.55 -16.67 40.11
CA ARG A 8 39.79 -15.39 40.12
C ARG A 8 40.69 -14.14 40.04
N ARG A 9 42.02 -14.28 40.10
CA ARG A 9 42.99 -13.19 39.92
C ARG A 9 43.38 -12.90 38.48
N THR A 10 42.97 -13.73 37.51
CA THR A 10 43.25 -13.49 36.07
C THR A 10 42.20 -12.59 35.39
N PHE A 11 41.24 -12.04 36.16
CA PHE A 11 40.15 -11.20 35.66
C PHE A 11 40.41 -9.69 35.76
N VAL A 12 41.57 -9.24 36.25
CA VAL A 12 41.88 -7.80 36.37
C VAL A 12 43.27 -7.52 35.80
N GLY A 13 43.34 -7.32 34.48
CA GLY A 13 44.61 -7.01 33.82
C GLY A 13 44.46 -6.82 32.31
N GLY A 14 43.57 -5.93 31.89
CA GLY A 14 43.35 -5.69 30.46
C GLY A 14 42.39 -4.54 30.15
N VAL A 15 42.44 -3.44 30.92
CA VAL A 15 41.79 -2.18 30.52
C VAL A 15 42.84 -1.35 29.78
N ALA A 16 43.01 -1.63 28.49
CA ALA A 16 43.80 -0.80 27.60
C ALA A 16 42.91 -0.32 26.45
N GLY A 17 42.47 0.94 26.55
CA GLY A 17 42.16 1.77 25.38
C GLY A 17 40.81 1.55 24.70
N ALA A 18 39.70 1.80 25.39
CA ALA A 18 38.49 2.24 24.68
C ALA A 18 38.74 3.68 24.19
N VAL A 19 39.22 3.83 22.96
CA VAL A 19 39.14 5.09 22.24
C VAL A 19 37.66 5.36 22.04
N LEU A 20 37.06 6.17 22.91
CA LEU A 20 35.79 6.83 22.64
C LEU A 20 36.04 7.66 21.38
N ALA A 21 35.65 7.13 20.23
CA ALA A 21 35.62 7.90 19.00
C ALA A 21 34.59 9.02 19.22
N THR A 22 35.06 10.18 19.68
CA THR A 22 34.28 11.40 19.77
C THR A 22 34.03 11.86 18.35
N VAL A 23 32.96 11.34 17.76
CA VAL A 23 32.45 11.83 16.49
C VAL A 23 32.08 13.30 16.72
N PRO A 24 32.70 14.26 16.02
CA PRO A 24 32.45 15.68 16.28
C PRO A 24 30.95 15.98 16.11
N LEU A 25 30.37 16.81 16.98
CA LEU A 25 28.97 17.27 16.87
C LEU A 25 28.61 17.77 15.46
N ALA A 26 29.57 18.38 14.76
CA ALA A 26 29.41 18.81 13.37
C ALA A 26 29.22 17.63 12.39
N SER A 27 29.88 16.50 12.62
CA SER A 27 29.74 15.29 11.80
C SER A 27 28.46 14.53 12.13
N GLN A 28 27.99 14.54 13.38
CA GLN A 28 26.68 14.01 13.75
C GLN A 28 25.54 14.86 13.17
N ALA A 29 25.65 16.20 13.25
CA ALA A 29 24.70 17.11 12.65
C ALA A 29 24.67 17.00 11.12
N ARG A 30 25.84 16.78 10.49
CA ARG A 30 25.93 16.51 9.05
C ARG A 30 25.32 15.16 8.67
N GLN A 31 25.58 14.09 9.42
CA GLN A 31 24.95 12.77 9.20
C GLN A 31 23.44 12.82 9.43
N ALA A 32 22.96 13.58 10.42
CA ALA A 32 21.54 13.79 10.65
C ALA A 32 20.90 14.58 9.49
N ARG A 33 21.57 15.63 8.98
CA ARG A 33 21.14 16.38 7.79
C ARG A 33 21.17 15.55 6.52
N GLU A 34 22.19 14.71 6.30
CA GLU A 34 22.27 13.79 5.15
C GLU A 34 21.21 12.68 5.24
N LYS A 35 20.95 12.13 6.43
CA LYS A 35 19.79 11.24 6.67
C LYS A 35 18.46 11.92 6.34
N GLN A 36 18.31 13.20 6.70
CA GLN A 36 17.10 13.97 6.42
C GLN A 36 16.98 14.32 4.93
N ALA A 37 18.09 14.61 4.23
CA ALA A 37 18.12 14.89 2.79
C ALA A 37 17.78 13.67 1.91
N ASN A 38 17.87 12.45 2.46
CA ASN A 38 17.56 11.21 1.75
C ASN A 38 16.16 10.65 2.03
N ARG A 39 15.31 11.38 2.78
CA ARG A 39 13.91 10.97 2.99
C ARG A 39 13.04 11.39 1.81
N ILE A 40 12.18 10.49 1.37
CA ILE A 40 11.12 10.78 0.41
C ILE A 40 10.06 11.63 1.11
N ARG A 41 9.81 12.84 0.62
CA ARG A 41 8.76 13.70 1.15
C ARG A 41 7.41 13.23 0.61
N VAL A 42 6.48 12.97 1.52
CA VAL A 42 5.18 12.37 1.22
C VAL A 42 4.07 13.36 1.49
N GLY A 43 3.26 13.59 0.46
CA GLY A 43 1.92 14.15 0.61
C GLY A 43 0.91 13.00 0.67
N VAL A 44 0.00 13.03 1.63
CA VAL A 44 -1.11 12.07 1.73
C VAL A 44 -2.40 12.76 1.33
N ILE A 45 -3.19 12.13 0.45
CA ILE A 45 -4.55 12.56 0.12
C ILE A 45 -5.53 11.45 0.50
N GLY A 46 -6.61 11.81 1.19
CA GLY A 46 -7.50 10.85 1.87
C GLY A 46 -7.00 10.58 3.29
N CYS A 47 -7.61 11.25 4.26
CA CYS A 47 -7.29 11.18 5.68
C CYS A 47 -8.39 10.47 6.49
N GLY A 48 -9.23 9.69 5.81
CA GLY A 48 -10.30 8.88 6.39
C GLY A 48 -9.81 7.58 7.04
N SER A 49 -10.69 6.59 7.14
CA SER A 49 -10.47 5.32 7.84
C SER A 49 -9.20 4.59 7.37
N VAL A 50 -8.97 4.53 6.06
CA VAL A 50 -7.81 3.83 5.47
C VAL A 50 -6.48 4.43 5.93
N SER A 51 -6.42 5.75 6.14
CA SER A 51 -5.19 6.43 6.55
C SER A 51 -4.63 5.93 7.88
N HIS A 52 -5.47 5.42 8.77
CA HIS A 52 -5.04 4.82 10.04
C HIS A 52 -4.19 3.55 9.86
N SER A 53 -4.28 2.89 8.70
CA SER A 53 -3.42 1.74 8.37
C SER A 53 -2.11 2.14 7.71
N TYR A 54 -1.98 3.38 7.24
CA TYR A 54 -0.79 3.85 6.51
C TYR A 54 0.10 4.74 7.37
N LEU A 55 -0.49 5.76 7.99
CA LEU A 55 0.23 6.81 8.68
C LEU A 55 1.12 6.32 9.82
N PRO A 56 0.74 5.32 10.65
CA PRO A 56 1.64 4.76 11.66
C PRO A 56 2.93 4.21 11.06
N HIS A 57 2.87 3.56 9.89
CA HIS A 57 4.04 2.98 9.24
C HIS A 57 4.87 4.05 8.53
N LEU A 58 4.22 4.99 7.83
CA LEU A 58 4.90 6.09 7.15
C LEU A 58 5.63 7.01 8.14
N ALA A 59 4.99 7.35 9.26
CA ALA A 59 5.58 8.21 10.28
C ALA A 59 6.79 7.56 10.97
N ASN A 60 6.76 6.24 11.17
CA ASN A 60 7.86 5.48 11.78
C ASN A 60 8.96 5.08 10.79
N SER A 61 8.78 5.31 9.49
CA SER A 61 9.77 4.93 8.48
C SER A 61 10.96 5.91 8.47
N PRO A 62 12.21 5.42 8.54
CA PRO A 62 13.39 6.28 8.42
C PRO A 62 13.59 6.82 6.99
N HIS A 63 12.81 6.36 6.02
CA HIS A 63 12.92 6.74 4.60
C HIS A 63 11.86 7.75 4.14
N VAL A 64 10.87 8.07 4.99
CA VAL A 64 9.71 8.90 4.61
C VAL A 64 9.64 10.10 5.53
N GLU A 65 9.39 11.28 4.98
CA GLU A 65 9.01 12.49 5.72
C GLU A 65 7.58 12.88 5.32
N LEU A 66 6.63 12.86 6.26
CA LEU A 66 5.25 13.30 6.00
C LEU A 66 5.21 14.84 6.01
N VAL A 67 4.94 15.45 4.85
CA VAL A 67 4.98 16.91 4.71
C VAL A 67 3.61 17.54 4.56
N SER A 68 2.63 16.81 4.02
CA SER A 68 1.30 17.35 3.73
C SER A 68 0.21 16.32 3.93
N ALA A 69 -0.91 16.74 4.51
CA ALA A 69 -2.17 16.00 4.58
C ALA A 69 -3.25 16.72 3.75
N CYS A 70 -4.06 15.97 3.02
CA CYS A 70 -5.09 16.52 2.16
C CYS A 70 -6.38 15.72 2.26
N ASP A 71 -7.49 16.40 2.53
CA ASP A 71 -8.81 15.78 2.58
C ASP A 71 -9.88 16.83 2.26
N ILE A 72 -10.94 16.42 1.58
CA ILE A 72 -12.10 17.27 1.28
C ILE A 72 -12.91 17.59 2.55
N ILE A 73 -12.72 16.84 3.62
CA ILE A 73 -13.24 17.09 4.97
C ILE A 73 -12.06 17.62 5.81
N PRO A 74 -11.92 18.94 6.00
CA PRO A 74 -10.75 19.55 6.64
C PRO A 74 -10.40 18.98 8.01
N GLU A 75 -11.41 18.57 8.77
CA GLU A 75 -11.28 18.00 10.12
C GLU A 75 -10.50 16.68 10.10
N ARG A 76 -10.64 15.88 9.03
CA ARG A 76 -9.87 14.63 8.87
C ARG A 76 -8.40 14.92 8.62
N ALA A 77 -8.08 15.85 7.71
CA ALA A 77 -6.71 16.27 7.46
C ALA A 77 -6.06 16.85 8.72
N LYS A 78 -6.81 17.68 9.46
CA LYS A 78 -6.38 18.26 10.73
C LYS A 78 -6.07 17.19 11.78
N ALA A 79 -6.98 16.24 11.99
CA ALA A 79 -6.80 15.18 12.98
C ALA A 79 -5.55 14.33 12.69
N GLN A 80 -5.33 13.93 11.42
CA GLN A 80 -4.13 13.19 11.06
C GLN A 80 -2.87 14.05 11.16
N ALA A 81 -2.94 15.32 10.78
CA ALA A 81 -1.80 16.23 10.89
C ALA A 81 -1.37 16.45 12.34
N GLU A 82 -2.31 16.58 13.27
CA GLU A 82 -2.02 16.65 14.71
C GLU A 82 -1.43 15.35 15.24
N ALA A 83 -2.00 14.20 14.87
CA ALA A 83 -1.55 12.88 15.33
C ALA A 83 -0.12 12.51 14.87
N TYR A 84 0.28 12.95 13.67
CA TYR A 84 1.55 12.57 13.04
C TYR A 84 2.49 13.75 12.77
N ALA A 85 2.23 14.91 13.37
CA ALA A 85 3.00 16.14 13.23
C ALA A 85 3.24 16.56 11.75
N ILE A 86 2.20 16.45 10.92
CA ILE A 86 2.27 16.81 9.50
C ILE A 86 2.05 18.32 9.37
N PRO A 87 3.02 19.09 8.84
CA PRO A 87 3.03 20.55 8.97
C PRO A 87 2.01 21.27 8.07
N ASN A 88 1.62 20.67 6.95
CA ASN A 88 0.76 21.33 5.95
C ASN A 88 -0.54 20.56 5.75
N GLN A 89 -1.64 21.31 5.57
CA GLN A 89 -2.98 20.77 5.33
C GLN A 89 -3.59 21.44 4.11
N TYR A 90 -4.24 20.67 3.25
CA TYR A 90 -4.88 21.17 2.03
C TYR A 90 -6.29 20.59 1.85
N PRO A 91 -7.25 21.35 1.31
CA PRO A 91 -8.62 20.87 1.14
C PRO A 91 -8.83 20.08 -0.18
N HIS A 92 -7.88 20.16 -1.12
CA HIS A 92 -7.95 19.47 -2.41
C HIS A 92 -6.57 19.42 -3.09
N ILE A 93 -6.47 18.52 -4.07
CA ILE A 93 -5.23 18.16 -4.76
C ILE A 93 -4.52 19.32 -5.46
N ASP A 94 -5.24 20.29 -6.04
CA ASP A 94 -4.62 21.41 -6.74
C ASP A 94 -3.80 22.29 -5.77
N LEU A 95 -4.35 22.56 -4.58
CA LEU A 95 -3.62 23.28 -3.53
C LEU A 95 -2.51 22.43 -2.91
N LEU A 96 -2.71 21.12 -2.77
CA LEU A 96 -1.65 20.22 -2.32
C LEU A 96 -0.45 20.28 -3.28
N LEU A 97 -0.69 20.21 -4.60
CA LEU A 97 0.35 20.24 -5.62
C LEU A 97 1.06 21.60 -5.74
N ALA A 98 0.33 22.69 -5.51
CA ALA A 98 0.89 24.05 -5.49
C ALA A 98 1.57 24.43 -4.16
N GLY A 99 1.36 23.64 -3.12
CA GLY A 99 1.81 23.91 -1.76
C GLY A 99 3.23 23.45 -1.46
N ALA A 100 3.42 22.86 -0.28
CA ALA A 100 4.70 22.36 0.19
C ALA A 100 5.22 21.27 -0.76
N ALA A 101 6.50 21.37 -1.11
CA ALA A 101 7.12 20.43 -2.06
C ALA A 101 7.20 19.01 -1.47
N PHE A 102 6.66 18.04 -2.21
CA PHE A 102 6.76 16.61 -1.93
C PHE A 102 7.14 15.82 -3.18
N ASP A 103 7.59 14.57 -2.98
CA ASP A 103 8.11 13.70 -4.03
C ASP A 103 7.12 12.58 -4.40
N LEU A 104 6.41 12.05 -3.38
CA LEU A 104 5.47 10.94 -3.49
C LEU A 104 4.07 11.36 -2.98
N LEU A 105 3.04 11.14 -3.79
CA LEU A 105 1.65 11.17 -3.33
C LEU A 105 1.26 9.76 -2.86
N VAL A 106 0.79 9.65 -1.62
CA VAL A 106 0.06 8.48 -1.14
C VAL A 106 -1.43 8.80 -1.23
N ASN A 107 -2.15 8.12 -2.13
CA ASN A 107 -3.56 8.34 -2.41
C ASN A 107 -4.41 7.27 -1.75
N LEU A 108 -5.18 7.66 -0.73
CA LEU A 108 -6.03 6.81 0.12
C LEU A 108 -7.50 7.25 0.07
N THR A 109 -7.91 7.89 -1.04
CA THR A 109 -9.29 8.33 -1.23
C THR A 109 -10.21 7.17 -1.56
N ASP A 110 -11.50 7.47 -1.79
CA ASP A 110 -12.42 6.49 -2.34
C ASP A 110 -11.96 6.08 -3.76
N MET A 111 -12.21 4.82 -4.13
CA MET A 111 -11.66 4.24 -5.35
C MET A 111 -12.09 4.94 -6.64
N GLN A 112 -13.27 5.57 -6.63
CA GLN A 112 -13.80 6.36 -7.74
C GLN A 112 -12.89 7.54 -8.09
N GLU A 113 -12.14 8.06 -7.12
CA GLU A 113 -11.27 9.22 -7.31
C GLU A 113 -9.82 8.86 -7.65
N HIS A 114 -9.43 7.58 -7.49
CA HIS A 114 -8.04 7.15 -7.68
C HIS A 114 -7.48 7.56 -9.04
N GLU A 115 -8.17 7.23 -10.13
CA GLU A 115 -7.70 7.54 -11.49
C GLU A 115 -7.40 9.03 -11.66
N ARG A 116 -8.38 9.88 -11.33
CA ARG A 116 -8.29 11.33 -11.53
C ARG A 116 -7.14 11.92 -10.71
N LEU A 117 -7.07 11.57 -9.42
CA LEU A 117 -6.06 12.10 -8.50
C LEU A 117 -4.66 11.59 -8.82
N ASN A 118 -4.52 10.29 -9.11
CA ASN A 118 -3.25 9.68 -9.52
C ASN A 118 -2.73 10.34 -10.81
N LEU A 119 -3.59 10.54 -11.79
CA LEU A 119 -3.18 11.15 -13.06
C LEU A 119 -2.77 12.62 -12.90
N GLN A 120 -3.44 13.39 -12.03
CA GLN A 120 -3.04 14.77 -11.72
C GLN A 120 -1.66 14.82 -11.05
N ALA A 121 -1.41 13.95 -10.07
CA ALA A 121 -0.12 13.85 -9.40
C ALA A 121 1.01 13.44 -10.36
N VAL A 122 0.76 12.43 -11.20
CA VAL A 122 1.69 12.00 -12.25
C VAL A 122 2.00 13.14 -13.22
N LYS A 123 1.00 13.87 -13.71
CA LYS A 123 1.20 15.03 -14.61
C LYS A 123 2.05 16.13 -13.96
N ALA A 124 1.90 16.32 -12.65
CA ALA A 124 2.71 17.22 -11.84
C ALA A 124 4.12 16.69 -11.51
N GLY A 125 4.49 15.49 -11.98
CA GLY A 125 5.83 14.93 -11.77
C GLY A 125 6.03 14.30 -10.40
N LYS A 126 4.95 13.84 -9.76
CA LYS A 126 5.01 13.12 -8.48
C LYS A 126 5.01 11.62 -8.71
N HIS A 127 5.77 10.90 -7.90
CA HIS A 127 5.54 9.47 -7.73
C HIS A 127 4.17 9.25 -7.07
N VAL A 128 3.54 8.11 -7.32
CA VAL A 128 2.23 7.79 -6.76
C VAL A 128 2.25 6.41 -6.13
N TRP A 129 1.75 6.32 -4.91
CA TRP A 129 1.31 5.08 -4.27
C TRP A 129 -0.21 5.21 -4.05
N SER A 130 -0.98 4.45 -4.83
CA SER A 130 -2.43 4.44 -4.74
C SER A 130 -2.95 3.28 -3.91
N GLU A 131 -4.02 3.52 -3.15
CA GLU A 131 -4.93 2.47 -2.73
C GLU A 131 -5.55 1.74 -3.92
N LYS A 132 -6.14 0.58 -3.64
CA LYS A 132 -6.73 -0.29 -4.65
C LYS A 132 -8.15 0.14 -5.01
N PRO A 133 -8.57 -0.14 -6.25
CA PRO A 133 -7.71 -0.31 -7.42
C PRO A 133 -7.07 1.02 -7.82
N MET A 134 -5.85 1.00 -8.38
CA MET A 134 -5.18 2.25 -8.81
C MET A 134 -5.91 3.00 -9.94
N ALA A 135 -6.81 2.32 -10.65
CA ALA A 135 -7.77 2.84 -11.61
C ALA A 135 -8.94 1.86 -11.76
N ASN A 136 -10.15 2.35 -12.05
CA ASN A 136 -11.36 1.53 -12.15
C ASN A 136 -11.61 0.91 -13.54
N SER A 137 -10.69 1.09 -14.48
CA SER A 137 -10.75 0.41 -15.77
C SER A 137 -9.36 0.11 -16.32
N LEU A 138 -9.26 -0.88 -17.20
CA LEU A 138 -8.02 -1.23 -17.89
C LEU A 138 -7.47 -0.03 -18.67
N SER A 139 -8.31 0.60 -19.50
CA SER A 139 -7.94 1.78 -20.30
C SER A 139 -7.42 2.93 -19.44
N ALA A 140 -8.02 3.14 -18.26
CA ALA A 140 -7.57 4.16 -17.32
C ALA A 140 -6.20 3.81 -16.70
N GLY A 141 -6.02 2.54 -16.30
CA GLY A 141 -4.74 2.05 -15.79
C GLY A 141 -3.61 2.18 -16.81
N GLU A 142 -3.87 1.79 -18.07
CA GLU A 142 -2.91 1.96 -19.18
C GLU A 142 -2.57 3.42 -19.42
N THR A 143 -3.58 4.31 -19.40
CA THR A 143 -3.38 5.76 -19.52
C THR A 143 -2.51 6.32 -18.40
N LEU A 144 -2.76 5.89 -17.17
CA LEU A 144 -1.98 6.29 -16.00
C LEU A 144 -0.52 5.83 -16.10
N LEU A 145 -0.28 4.56 -16.48
CA LEU A 145 1.06 4.02 -16.66
C LEU A 145 1.82 4.71 -17.81
N ALA A 146 1.16 4.96 -18.93
CA ALA A 146 1.75 5.69 -20.05
C ALA A 146 2.16 7.12 -19.65
N ALA A 147 1.30 7.82 -18.90
CA ALA A 147 1.59 9.15 -18.38
C ALA A 147 2.79 9.12 -17.40
N ALA A 148 2.85 8.12 -16.53
CA ALA A 148 3.94 7.96 -15.56
C ALA A 148 5.28 7.73 -16.27
N ASN A 149 5.30 6.82 -17.24
CA ASN A 149 6.47 6.55 -18.07
C ASN A 149 6.95 7.80 -18.82
N LYS A 150 6.03 8.54 -19.45
CA LYS A 150 6.35 9.79 -20.17
C LYS A 150 6.95 10.85 -19.26
N LYS A 151 6.49 10.94 -18.01
CA LYS A 151 7.00 11.90 -17.03
C LYS A 151 8.27 11.43 -16.32
N GLY A 152 8.60 10.14 -16.41
CA GLY A 152 9.73 9.54 -15.70
C GLY A 152 9.45 9.28 -14.21
N VAL A 153 8.18 9.21 -13.80
CA VAL A 153 7.78 8.92 -12.41
C VAL A 153 7.36 7.46 -12.25
N LYS A 154 7.22 7.02 -11.00
CA LYS A 154 6.83 5.66 -10.62
C LYS A 154 5.42 5.66 -10.06
N VAL A 155 4.67 4.61 -10.37
CA VAL A 155 3.33 4.35 -9.82
C VAL A 155 3.34 2.96 -9.20
N TRP A 156 2.81 2.87 -7.99
CA TRP A 156 2.57 1.63 -7.26
C TRP A 156 1.12 1.61 -6.77
N GLY A 157 0.50 0.44 -6.76
CA GLY A 157 -0.86 0.24 -6.27
C GLY A 157 -0.90 -0.81 -5.18
N ALA A 158 -1.76 -0.62 -4.17
CA ALA A 158 -2.20 -1.73 -3.33
C ALA A 158 -2.87 -2.82 -4.21
N PRO A 159 -2.90 -4.09 -3.78
CA PRO A 159 -2.48 -4.60 -2.46
C PRO A 159 -0.97 -4.82 -2.34
N ALA A 160 -0.40 -4.43 -1.19
CA ALA A 160 1.04 -4.59 -0.92
C ALA A 160 1.46 -6.03 -0.53
N MET A 161 0.53 -6.99 -0.52
CA MET A 161 0.82 -8.37 -0.10
C MET A 161 1.91 -9.05 -0.93
N VAL A 162 2.05 -8.68 -2.21
CA VAL A 162 3.07 -9.24 -3.11
C VAL A 162 4.52 -8.85 -2.77
N VAL A 163 4.71 -7.85 -1.89
CA VAL A 163 6.04 -7.49 -1.38
C VAL A 163 6.31 -8.04 0.02
N SER A 164 5.44 -8.90 0.54
CA SER A 164 5.59 -9.49 1.86
C SER A 164 6.58 -10.68 1.87
N PRO A 165 7.26 -10.95 3.02
CA PRO A 165 8.06 -12.15 3.18
C PRO A 165 7.27 -13.45 2.96
N GLN A 166 5.99 -13.46 3.30
CA GLN A 166 5.09 -14.60 3.09
C GLN A 166 4.88 -14.87 1.59
N PHE A 167 4.66 -13.82 0.80
CA PHE A 167 4.55 -13.95 -0.64
C PHE A 167 5.87 -14.42 -1.26
N ALA A 168 7.01 -13.87 -0.82
CA ALA A 168 8.33 -14.33 -1.27
C ALA A 168 8.56 -15.82 -0.97
N PHE A 169 8.15 -16.29 0.22
CA PHE A 169 8.22 -17.70 0.59
C PHE A 169 7.32 -18.58 -0.30
N MET A 170 6.06 -18.18 -0.53
CA MET A 170 5.15 -18.89 -1.42
C MET A 170 5.69 -18.96 -2.84
N ALA A 171 6.16 -17.84 -3.39
CA ALA A 171 6.73 -17.76 -4.73
C ALA A 171 7.97 -18.66 -4.85
N HIS A 172 8.87 -18.63 -3.87
CA HIS A 172 10.02 -19.52 -3.85
C HIS A 172 9.61 -21.00 -3.82
N THR A 173 8.65 -21.35 -2.97
CA THR A 173 8.17 -22.73 -2.83
C THR A 173 7.55 -23.24 -4.13
N VAL A 174 6.66 -22.47 -4.76
CA VAL A 174 6.04 -22.81 -6.06
C VAL A 174 7.11 -22.96 -7.14
N ASN A 175 8.05 -22.00 -7.24
CA ASN A 175 9.08 -21.99 -8.28
C ASN A 175 10.17 -23.05 -8.08
N SER A 176 10.39 -23.53 -6.84
CA SER A 176 11.38 -24.58 -6.56
C SER A 176 11.00 -25.94 -7.13
N GLY A 177 9.73 -26.15 -7.49
CA GLY A 177 9.21 -27.43 -7.96
C GLY A 177 9.01 -28.49 -6.86
N VAL A 178 9.22 -28.15 -5.59
CA VAL A 178 9.03 -29.09 -4.46
C VAL A 178 7.60 -29.61 -4.34
N LEU A 179 6.62 -28.84 -4.84
CA LEU A 179 5.20 -29.21 -4.89
C LEU A 179 4.83 -30.08 -6.10
N GLY A 180 5.79 -30.38 -6.99
CA GLY A 180 5.51 -30.94 -8.30
C GLY A 180 4.78 -29.95 -9.21
N ARG A 181 3.95 -30.46 -10.13
CA ARG A 181 3.13 -29.62 -11.01
C ARG A 181 1.89 -29.16 -10.26
N VAL A 182 1.74 -27.84 -10.11
CA VAL A 182 0.51 -27.24 -9.58
C VAL A 182 -0.65 -27.54 -10.53
N ALA A 183 -1.72 -28.13 -10.03
CA ALA A 183 -2.93 -28.40 -10.81
C ALA A 183 -3.98 -27.30 -10.65
N ALA A 184 -4.20 -26.86 -9.41
CA ALA A 184 -5.17 -25.81 -9.11
C ALA A 184 -4.82 -25.00 -7.86
N ALA A 185 -5.39 -23.80 -7.75
CA ALA A 185 -5.35 -22.97 -6.55
C ALA A 185 -6.72 -22.33 -6.26
N HIS A 186 -7.08 -22.24 -4.98
CA HIS A 186 -8.38 -21.76 -4.51
C HIS A 186 -8.14 -20.63 -3.52
N ALA A 187 -8.89 -19.54 -3.64
CA ALA A 187 -8.75 -18.40 -2.76
C ALA A 187 -10.10 -17.73 -2.50
N ASP A 188 -10.37 -17.43 -1.23
CA ASP A 188 -11.61 -16.84 -0.77
C ASP A 188 -11.32 -15.55 0.01
N TYR A 189 -12.06 -14.48 -0.25
CA TYR A 189 -12.03 -13.26 0.55
C TYR A 189 -13.43 -12.64 0.61
N GLY A 190 -14.03 -12.66 1.80
CA GLY A 190 -15.31 -12.00 2.05
C GLY A 190 -15.42 -11.35 3.42
N HIS A 191 -16.32 -10.38 3.52
CA HIS A 191 -16.87 -9.88 4.77
C HIS A 191 -18.31 -9.42 4.53
N SER A 192 -19.04 -9.03 5.59
CA SER A 192 -20.46 -8.66 5.50
C SER A 192 -20.76 -7.36 4.72
N GLY A 193 -19.76 -6.72 4.13
CA GLY A 193 -19.81 -5.37 3.56
C GLY A 193 -19.58 -4.28 4.61
N PRO A 194 -19.00 -3.12 4.25
CA PRO A 194 -18.76 -2.04 5.20
C PRO A 194 -20.06 -1.25 5.45
N ASP A 195 -20.28 -0.81 6.68
CA ASP A 195 -21.39 0.09 7.05
C ASP A 195 -20.97 1.58 7.07
N TRP A 196 -19.68 1.86 6.87
CA TRP A 196 -19.09 3.20 6.91
C TRP A 196 -18.69 3.73 5.53
N ALA A 197 -18.71 2.89 4.48
CA ALA A 197 -18.22 3.20 3.14
C ALA A 197 -19.29 2.98 2.07
N ALA A 198 -20.01 4.03 1.71
CA ALA A 198 -20.96 3.97 0.59
C ALA A 198 -20.26 3.64 -0.75
N PHE A 199 -19.02 4.12 -0.94
CA PHE A 199 -18.25 3.93 -2.18
C PHE A 199 -18.10 2.46 -2.59
N PHE A 200 -18.14 1.53 -1.62
CA PHE A 200 -18.06 0.09 -1.87
C PHE A 200 -19.26 -0.41 -2.70
N TYR A 201 -20.44 0.20 -2.52
CA TYR A 201 -21.68 -0.24 -3.18
C TYR A 201 -22.06 0.61 -4.40
N GLU A 202 -21.36 1.72 -4.61
CA GLU A 202 -21.61 2.66 -5.70
C GLU A 202 -20.94 2.21 -7.00
N LYS A 203 -21.25 2.88 -8.12
CA LYS A 203 -20.61 2.58 -9.42
C LYS A 203 -19.09 2.70 -9.30
N GLY A 204 -18.37 1.71 -9.82
CA GLY A 204 -16.91 1.62 -9.71
C GLY A 204 -16.43 1.09 -8.35
N GLY A 205 -17.35 0.77 -7.44
CA GLY A 205 -17.11 -0.03 -6.26
C GLY A 205 -17.21 -1.53 -6.55
N GLY A 206 -17.51 -2.30 -5.51
CA GLY A 206 -17.84 -3.71 -5.58
C GLY A 206 -16.83 -4.61 -4.89
N SER A 207 -17.25 -5.85 -4.64
CA SER A 207 -16.41 -6.89 -4.05
C SER A 207 -15.19 -7.25 -4.93
N LEU A 208 -15.27 -7.11 -6.25
CA LEU A 208 -14.13 -7.41 -7.12
C LEU A 208 -12.96 -6.42 -6.94
N PRO A 209 -13.14 -5.10 -7.16
CA PRO A 209 -12.06 -4.14 -6.99
C PRO A 209 -11.62 -3.98 -5.53
N ASP A 210 -12.51 -4.26 -4.57
CA ASP A 210 -12.21 -4.07 -3.16
C ASP A 210 -11.56 -5.30 -2.49
N LEU A 211 -12.06 -6.51 -2.77
CA LEU A 211 -11.70 -7.75 -2.08
C LEU A 211 -10.99 -8.76 -3.01
N ALA A 212 -11.58 -9.07 -4.17
CA ALA A 212 -11.01 -10.07 -5.06
C ALA A 212 -9.62 -9.65 -5.57
N VAL A 213 -9.33 -8.34 -5.65
CA VAL A 213 -8.02 -7.80 -6.05
C VAL A 213 -6.86 -8.39 -5.24
N TYR A 214 -7.04 -8.72 -3.96
CA TYR A 214 -6.01 -9.36 -3.13
C TYR A 214 -5.64 -10.74 -3.67
N ASN A 215 -6.66 -11.57 -3.89
CA ASN A 215 -6.49 -12.93 -4.38
C ASN A 215 -6.08 -12.95 -5.86
N LEU A 216 -6.67 -12.10 -6.70
CA LEU A 216 -6.29 -11.96 -8.11
C LEU A 216 -4.82 -11.57 -8.25
N THR A 217 -4.35 -10.57 -7.48
CA THR A 217 -2.95 -10.15 -7.52
C THR A 217 -2.02 -11.26 -7.02
N THR A 218 -2.42 -11.97 -5.95
CA THR A 218 -1.62 -13.07 -5.40
C THR A 218 -1.51 -14.25 -6.36
N LEU A 219 -2.64 -14.74 -6.87
CA LEU A 219 -2.69 -15.89 -7.77
C LEU A 219 -1.98 -15.61 -9.09
N THR A 220 -2.21 -14.44 -9.69
CA THR A 220 -1.51 -14.08 -10.93
C THR A 220 -0.02 -13.83 -10.73
N GLY A 221 0.38 -13.38 -9.53
CA GLY A 221 1.80 -13.24 -9.17
C GLY A 221 2.49 -14.58 -8.93
N LEU A 222 1.80 -15.59 -8.38
CA LEU A 222 2.36 -16.92 -8.08
C LEU A 222 2.31 -17.88 -9.28
N LEU A 223 1.20 -17.87 -10.02
CA LEU A 223 0.91 -18.83 -11.09
C LEU A 223 1.14 -18.24 -12.49
N GLY A 224 1.43 -16.94 -12.58
CA GLY A 224 1.53 -16.21 -13.83
C GLY A 224 0.20 -15.57 -14.27
N PRO A 225 0.22 -14.74 -15.33
CA PRO A 225 -0.96 -14.00 -15.77
C PRO A 225 -2.05 -14.96 -16.27
N ALA A 226 -3.31 -14.61 -15.98
CA ALA A 226 -4.44 -15.33 -16.55
C ALA A 226 -4.49 -15.13 -18.08
N LYS A 227 -4.74 -16.22 -18.80
CA LYS A 227 -4.95 -16.30 -20.25
C LYS A 227 -6.42 -16.15 -20.61
N SER A 228 -7.31 -16.62 -19.76
CA SER A 228 -8.76 -16.43 -19.90
C SER A 228 -9.42 -16.39 -18.53
N VAL A 229 -10.62 -15.78 -18.48
CA VAL A 229 -11.41 -15.66 -17.26
C VAL A 229 -12.88 -15.96 -17.55
N VAL A 230 -13.55 -16.59 -16.59
CA VAL A 230 -15.01 -16.69 -16.56
C VAL A 230 -15.45 -16.18 -15.19
N ALA A 231 -16.44 -15.30 -15.16
CA ALA A 231 -16.91 -14.71 -13.92
C ALA A 231 -18.45 -14.67 -13.86
N MET A 232 -18.97 -14.83 -12.66
CA MET A 232 -20.36 -14.56 -12.33
C MET A 232 -20.40 -13.56 -11.18
N THR A 233 -21.22 -12.52 -11.32
CA THR A 233 -21.36 -11.45 -10.32
C THR A 233 -22.83 -11.24 -10.00
N SER A 234 -23.13 -10.90 -8.75
CA SER A 234 -24.50 -10.63 -8.31
C SER A 234 -24.53 -9.54 -7.25
N VAL A 235 -25.71 -8.94 -7.07
CA VAL A 235 -26.05 -8.14 -5.89
C VAL A 235 -26.98 -8.98 -5.03
N ILE A 236 -26.47 -9.49 -3.90
CA ILE A 236 -27.21 -10.31 -2.93
C ILE A 236 -28.04 -9.42 -2.02
N THR A 237 -27.47 -8.30 -1.55
CA THR A 237 -28.18 -7.37 -0.67
C THR A 237 -28.46 -6.07 -1.43
N PRO A 238 -29.68 -5.89 -1.98
CA PRO A 238 -29.96 -4.77 -2.90
C PRO A 238 -30.01 -3.40 -2.20
N THR A 239 -30.12 -3.37 -0.88
CA THR A 239 -30.07 -2.15 -0.07
C THR A 239 -29.17 -2.32 1.15
N ARG A 240 -28.51 -1.24 1.58
CA ARG A 240 -27.61 -1.24 2.74
C ARG A 240 -27.83 0.02 3.57
N THR A 241 -27.73 -0.09 4.89
CA THR A 241 -27.71 1.08 5.77
C THR A 241 -26.27 1.53 5.98
N ILE A 242 -25.96 2.78 5.65
CA ILE A 242 -24.64 3.37 5.78
C ILE A 242 -24.66 4.46 6.85
N SER A 243 -23.71 4.39 7.77
CA SER A 243 -23.47 5.37 8.82
C SER A 243 -23.35 6.77 8.23
N GLY A 244 -24.24 7.67 8.66
CA GLY A 244 -24.29 9.06 8.19
C GLY A 244 -24.95 9.28 6.83
N ARG A 245 -25.35 8.24 6.09
CA ARG A 245 -26.10 8.35 4.82
C ARG A 245 -27.48 7.70 4.84
N GLY A 246 -27.76 6.83 5.81
CA GLY A 246 -29.02 6.08 5.88
C GLY A 246 -29.05 4.93 4.87
N GLU A 247 -30.24 4.54 4.43
CA GLU A 247 -30.39 3.46 3.45
C GLU A 247 -29.96 3.91 2.05
N ILE A 248 -29.16 3.08 1.38
CA ILE A 248 -28.73 3.26 -0.01
C ILE A 248 -29.11 2.03 -0.83
N LYS A 249 -29.27 2.23 -2.15
CA LYS A 249 -29.35 1.15 -3.11
C LYS A 249 -27.94 0.68 -3.48
N VAL A 250 -27.74 -0.63 -3.52
CA VAL A 250 -26.49 -1.25 -3.99
C VAL A 250 -26.51 -1.33 -5.52
N VAL A 251 -25.44 -0.82 -6.14
CA VAL A 251 -25.28 -0.74 -7.61
C VAL A 251 -24.14 -1.63 -8.10
N ALA A 252 -23.02 -1.67 -7.37
CA ALA A 252 -21.92 -2.58 -7.65
C ALA A 252 -22.17 -3.97 -7.07
N GLU A 253 -21.49 -4.99 -7.61
CA GLU A 253 -21.60 -6.37 -7.15
C GLU A 253 -21.06 -6.52 -5.72
N ASP A 254 -21.81 -7.21 -4.85
CA ASP A 254 -21.37 -7.55 -3.48
C ASP A 254 -21.03 -9.04 -3.33
N ASN A 255 -21.11 -9.79 -4.44
CA ASN A 255 -20.73 -11.20 -4.53
C ASN A 255 -20.21 -11.52 -5.93
N ALA A 256 -19.05 -12.17 -6.00
CA ALA A 256 -18.41 -12.55 -7.24
C ALA A 256 -17.74 -13.92 -7.14
N MET A 257 -17.75 -14.67 -8.24
CA MET A 257 -16.97 -15.88 -8.42
C MET A 257 -16.21 -15.77 -9.74
N VAL A 258 -14.90 -16.01 -9.70
CA VAL A 258 -14.02 -15.87 -10.85
C VAL A 258 -13.19 -17.13 -11.03
N LEU A 259 -13.18 -17.69 -12.23
CA LEU A 259 -12.28 -18.74 -12.66
C LEU A 259 -11.21 -18.15 -13.57
N LEU A 260 -9.96 -18.55 -13.35
CA LEU A 260 -8.80 -18.11 -14.12
C LEU A 260 -8.06 -19.33 -14.69
N ASP A 261 -7.81 -19.29 -16.00
CA ASP A 261 -6.88 -20.20 -16.66
C ASP A 261 -5.53 -19.51 -16.79
N HIS A 262 -4.46 -20.08 -16.21
CA HIS A 262 -3.10 -19.52 -16.27
C HIS A 262 -2.27 -20.09 -17.42
N GLY A 263 -2.82 -21.04 -18.19
CA GLY A 263 -2.12 -21.82 -19.20
C GLY A 263 -1.48 -23.09 -18.62
N GLU A 264 -0.96 -23.95 -19.50
CA GLU A 264 -0.27 -25.19 -19.11
C GLU A 264 -1.08 -26.08 -18.13
N GLY A 265 -2.42 -26.06 -18.24
CA GLY A 265 -3.33 -26.85 -17.40
C GLY A 265 -3.46 -26.38 -15.95
N VAL A 266 -2.97 -25.19 -15.60
CA VAL A 266 -3.10 -24.61 -14.26
C VAL A 266 -4.33 -23.70 -14.21
N ILE A 267 -5.27 -24.04 -13.31
CA ILE A 267 -6.50 -23.25 -13.11
C ILE A 267 -6.57 -22.70 -11.69
N SER A 268 -7.20 -21.55 -11.50
CA SER A 268 -7.50 -21.06 -10.16
C SER A 268 -8.90 -20.49 -10.06
N HIS A 269 -9.40 -20.34 -8.84
CA HIS A 269 -10.64 -19.62 -8.58
C HIS A 269 -10.49 -18.61 -7.45
N VAL A 270 -11.29 -17.56 -7.54
CA VAL A 270 -11.48 -16.54 -6.51
C VAL A 270 -12.97 -16.44 -6.17
N GLN A 271 -13.28 -16.45 -4.88
CA GLN A 271 -14.60 -16.11 -4.34
C GLN A 271 -14.48 -14.98 -3.30
#